data_AF-A0A661F4V7-F1
#
_entry.id   AF-A0A661F4V7-F1
#
_cell.length_a   1.000
_cell.length_b   1.000
_cell.length_c   1.000
_cell.angle_alpha   90.00
_cell.angle_beta   90.00
_cell.angle_gamma   90.00
#
_symmetry.space_group_name_H-M   'P 1'
#
loop_
_entity.id
_entity.type
_entity.pdbx_description
1 polymer ?
#
loop_
_entity_poly.entity_id
_entity_poly.type
_entity_poly.pdbx_seq_one_letter_code
_entity_poly.pdbx_strand_id
1 'polypeptide(L)'
;MKKKINEIQKMLSSCLCKDRFLLEKRLRKLSANHDINNIKYEIYLTELKKDIDISVCRVKKRLATIPLFEFPDLPISGKKEEIGKVISDNQVTI
;
A
#
# COMPACT_ATOMS: atom_id res chain seq x y z
N MET A 1 25.91 -9.20 0.41
CA MET A 1 24.64 -9.61 1.09
C MET A 1 23.82 -8.47 1.67
N LYS A 2 24.41 -7.47 2.35
CA LYS A 2 23.68 -6.26 2.79
C LYS A 2 22.84 -5.61 1.68
N LYS A 3 23.32 -5.68 0.42
CA LYS A 3 22.58 -5.24 -0.77
C LYS A 3 21.26 -5.99 -1.00
N LYS A 4 21.22 -7.32 -0.87
CA LYS A 4 20.00 -8.14 -1.01
C LYS A 4 18.97 -7.80 0.08
N ILE A 5 19.41 -7.65 1.33
CA ILE A 5 18.52 -7.27 2.45
C ILE A 5 17.97 -5.85 2.25
N ASN A 6 18.81 -4.90 1.83
CA ASN A 6 18.38 -3.53 1.52
C ASN A 6 17.38 -3.48 0.35
N GLU A 7 17.56 -4.31 -0.67
CA GLU A 7 16.60 -4.43 -1.78
C GLU A 7 15.25 -4.94 -1.28
N ILE A 8 15.26 -6.00 -0.47
CA ILE A 8 14.04 -6.57 0.14
C ILE A 8 13.34 -5.53 1.02
N GLN A 9 14.11 -4.77 1.81
CA GLN A 9 13.58 -3.72 2.67
C GLN A 9 12.88 -2.60 1.88
N LYS A 10 13.43 -2.22 0.72
CA LYS A 10 12.78 -1.25 -0.18
C LYS A 10 11.49 -1.78 -0.78
N MET A 11 11.39 -3.10 -1.02
CA MET A 11 10.17 -3.70 -1.57
C MET A 11 9.01 -3.75 -0.56
N LEU A 12 9.29 -3.72 0.74
CA LEU A 12 8.25 -3.78 1.79
C LEU A 12 7.25 -2.62 1.71
N SER A 13 7.65 -1.44 1.23
CA SER A 13 6.73 -0.31 1.02
C SER A 13 5.72 -0.53 -0.11
N SER A 14 5.99 -1.49 -1.00
CA SER A 14 5.12 -1.84 -2.13
C SER A 14 4.20 -3.03 -1.84
N CYS A 15 4.28 -3.62 -0.65
CA CYS A 15 3.43 -4.72 -0.21
C CYS A 15 2.09 -4.22 0.36
N LEU A 16 1.14 -5.14 0.56
CA LEU A 16 -0.09 -4.85 1.30
C LEU A 16 0.22 -4.43 2.74
N CYS A 17 -0.49 -3.41 3.25
CA CYS A 17 -0.30 -2.92 4.62
C CYS A 17 -0.41 -4.04 5.67
N LYS A 18 -1.36 -4.98 5.49
CA LYS A 18 -1.55 -6.12 6.39
C LYS A 18 -0.36 -7.10 6.42
N ASP A 19 0.39 -7.20 5.33
CA ASP A 19 1.51 -8.14 5.20
C ASP A 19 2.82 -7.51 5.69
N ARG A 20 2.93 -6.17 5.63
CA ARG A 20 4.16 -5.41 5.91
C ARG A 20 4.79 -5.74 7.26
N PHE A 21 4.02 -5.71 8.35
CA PHE A 21 4.56 -5.96 9.69
C PHE A 21 5.16 -7.37 9.83
N LEU A 22 4.47 -8.39 9.32
CA LEU A 22 4.93 -9.78 9.40
C LEU A 22 6.20 -10.00 8.57
N LEU A 23 6.21 -9.48 7.34
CA LEU A 23 7.35 -9.58 6.42
C LEU A 23 8.57 -8.82 6.97
N GLU A 24 8.37 -7.64 7.54
CA GLU A 24 9.41 -6.85 8.18
C GLU A 24 9.98 -7.58 9.41
N LYS A 25 9.13 -8.19 10.24
CA LYS A 25 9.57 -9.00 11.38
C LYS A 25 10.41 -10.20 10.93
N ARG A 26 10.03 -10.89 9.85
CA ARG A 26 10.80 -11.99 9.26
C ARG A 26 12.14 -11.51 8.71
N LEU A 27 12.15 -10.38 8.01
CA LEU A 27 13.37 -9.74 7.51
C LEU A 27 14.34 -9.42 8.65
N ARG A 28 13.86 -8.81 9.74
CA ARG A 28 14.69 -8.49 10.92
C ARG A 28 15.31 -9.74 11.56
N LYS A 29 14.56 -10.83 11.66
CA LYS A 29 15.07 -12.10 12.19
C LYS A 29 16.17 -12.69 11.30
N LEU A 30 15.96 -12.66 9.99
CA LEU A 30 16.97 -13.11 9.01
C LEU A 30 18.18 -12.16 8.95
N SER A 31 18.02 -10.86 9.19
CA SER A 31 19.17 -9.96 9.25
C SER A 31 20.02 -10.15 10.51
N ALA A 32 19.39 -10.53 11.63
CA ALA A 32 20.09 -10.79 12.89
C ALA A 32 20.83 -12.15 12.87
N ASN A 33 20.18 -13.18 12.36
CA ASN A 33 20.73 -14.54 12.28
C ASN A 33 21.32 -14.82 10.90
N HIS A 34 22.34 -14.04 10.53
CA HIS A 34 23.05 -14.26 9.27
C HIS A 34 24.00 -15.46 9.43
N ASP A 35 23.71 -16.56 8.75
CA ASP A 35 24.62 -17.70 8.69
C ASP A 35 24.77 -18.11 7.22
N ILE A 36 25.86 -17.64 6.64
CA ILE A 36 26.12 -17.64 5.20
C ILE A 36 26.31 -19.07 4.66
N ASN A 37 26.77 -19.99 5.51
CA ASN A 37 27.00 -21.39 5.16
C ASN A 37 25.76 -22.26 5.42
N ASN A 38 24.68 -21.66 5.92
CA ASN A 38 23.48 -22.39 6.28
C ASN A 38 22.50 -22.42 5.10
N ILE A 39 22.34 -23.58 4.48
CA ILE A 39 21.39 -23.80 3.38
C ILE A 39 19.96 -23.36 3.78
N LYS A 40 19.59 -23.52 5.07
CA LYS A 40 18.27 -23.08 5.56
C LYS A 40 18.12 -21.57 5.46
N TYR A 41 19.19 -20.80 5.67
CA TYR A 41 19.15 -19.34 5.56
C TYR A 41 18.75 -18.88 4.15
N GLU A 42 19.40 -19.42 3.12
CA GLU A 42 19.09 -19.08 1.72
C GLU A 42 17.67 -19.54 1.32
N ILE A 43 17.21 -20.70 1.83
CA ILE A 43 15.82 -21.13 1.64
C ILE A 43 14.84 -20.12 2.23
N TYR A 44 15.02 -19.74 3.50
CA TYR A 44 14.14 -18.77 4.16
C TYR A 44 14.17 -17.39 3.50
N LEU A 45 15.33 -16.96 3.00
CA LEU A 45 15.47 -15.71 2.27
C LEU A 45 14.72 -15.75 0.93
N THR A 46 14.79 -16.90 0.23
CA THR A 46 14.06 -17.14 -1.02
C THR A 46 12.56 -17.17 -0.80
N GLU A 47 12.08 -17.84 0.25
CA GLU A 47 10.68 -17.85 0.66
C GLU A 47 10.17 -16.45 0.99
N LEU A 48 10.94 -15.68 1.77
CA LEU A 48 10.57 -14.30 2.12
C LEU A 48 10.41 -13.43 0.87
N LYS A 49 11.31 -13.59 -0.11
CA LYS A 49 11.24 -12.87 -1.38
C LYS A 49 9.97 -13.26 -2.16
N LYS A 50 9.65 -14.55 -2.24
CA LYS A 50 8.43 -15.05 -2.88
C LYS A 50 7.17 -14.49 -2.23
N ASP A 51 7.12 -14.43 -0.90
CA ASP A 51 5.97 -13.89 -0.16
C ASP A 51 5.78 -12.38 -0.42
N ILE A 52 6.89 -11.64 -0.51
CA ILE A 52 6.89 -10.22 -0.90
C ILE A 52 6.35 -10.06 -2.33
N ASP A 53 6.83 -10.85 -3.28
CA ASP A 53 6.37 -10.79 -4.67
C ASP A 53 4.87 -11.09 -4.80
N ILE A 54 4.37 -12.06 -4.03
CA ILE A 54 2.93 -12.36 -3.94
C ILE A 54 2.15 -11.15 -3.41
N SER A 55 2.63 -10.50 -2.35
CA SER A 55 1.98 -9.33 -1.76
C SER A 55 1.96 -8.15 -2.74
N VAL A 56 3.08 -7.87 -3.40
CA VAL A 56 3.19 -6.82 -4.44
C VAL A 56 2.26 -7.11 -5.62
N CYS A 57 2.17 -8.37 -6.07
CA CYS A 57 1.27 -8.77 -7.14
C CYS A 57 -0.21 -8.53 -6.76
N ARG A 58 -0.59 -8.78 -5.50
CA ARG A 58 -1.93 -8.46 -4.99
C ARG A 58 -2.21 -6.96 -4.98
N VAL A 59 -1.23 -6.13 -4.62
CA VAL A 59 -1.34 -4.66 -4.73
C VAL A 59 -1.60 -4.25 -6.17
N LYS A 60 -0.79 -4.73 -7.12
CA LYS A 60 -0.96 -4.43 -8.55
C LYS A 60 -2.33 -4.86 -9.07
N LYS A 61 -2.78 -6.07 -8.72
CA LYS A 61 -4.12 -6.55 -9.09
C LYS A 61 -5.23 -5.64 -8.57
N ARG A 62 -5.13 -5.18 -7.30
CA ARG A 62 -6.12 -4.26 -6.71
C ARG A 62 -6.12 -2.89 -7.40
N LEU A 63 -4.95 -2.35 -7.72
CA LEU A 63 -4.85 -1.09 -8.44
C LEU A 63 -5.44 -1.21 -9.85
N ALA A 64 -5.18 -2.32 -10.54
CA ALA A 64 -5.74 -2.58 -11.87
C ALA A 64 -7.28 -2.75 -11.88
N THR A 65 -7.89 -3.08 -10.73
CA THR A 65 -9.35 -3.18 -10.60
C THR A 65 -10.04 -1.86 -10.28
N ILE A 66 -9.30 -0.78 -10.02
CA ILE A 66 -9.91 0.53 -9.76
C ILE A 66 -10.45 1.07 -11.09
N PRO A 67 -11.77 1.24 -11.25
CA PRO A 67 -12.31 1.82 -12.47
C PRO A 67 -11.94 3.31 -12.53
N LEU A 68 -11.78 3.80 -13.75
CA LEU A 68 -11.70 5.24 -13.99
C LEU A 68 -13.10 5.83 -13.71
N PHE A 69 -13.21 6.74 -12.75
CA PHE A 69 -14.45 7.47 -12.52
C PHE A 69 -14.42 8.75 -13.33
N GLU A 70 -15.20 8.79 -14.41
CA GLU A 70 -15.55 10.03 -15.08
C GLU A 70 -16.84 10.55 -14.47
N PHE A 71 -16.74 11.65 -13.72
CA PHE A 71 -17.91 12.33 -13.21
C PHE A 71 -18.42 13.29 -14.29
N PRO A 72 -19.72 13.24 -14.63
CA PRO A 72 -20.29 14.26 -15.50
C PRO A 72 -20.25 15.62 -14.80
N ASP A 73 -20.33 16.69 -15.57
CA ASP A 73 -20.58 18.03 -15.03
C ASP A 73 -21.96 18.05 -14.37
N LEU A 74 -21.98 17.77 -13.07
CA LEU A 74 -23.19 17.77 -12.28
C LEU A 74 -23.70 19.22 -12.15
N PRO A 75 -25.00 19.49 -12.36
CA PRO A 75 -25.55 20.84 -12.31
C PRO A 75 -25.39 21.49 -10.93
N ILE A 76 -25.22 20.69 -9.89
CA ILE A 76 -24.96 21.13 -8.51
C ILE A 76 -23.57 21.76 -8.39
N SER A 77 -22.59 21.30 -9.18
CA SER A 77 -21.23 21.86 -9.23
C SER A 77 -21.23 23.31 -9.73
N GLY A 78 -22.08 23.62 -10.72
CA GLY A 78 -22.27 24.97 -11.26
C GLY A 78 -23.16 25.88 -10.40
N LYS A 79 -23.99 25.30 -9.52
CA LYS A 79 -24.90 26.04 -8.62
C LYS A 79 -24.34 26.25 -7.20
N LYS A 80 -23.06 25.98 -6.99
CA LYS A 80 -22.39 26.12 -5.68
C LYS A 80 -22.61 27.50 -5.05
N GLU A 81 -22.53 28.55 -5.87
CA GLU A 81 -22.73 29.93 -5.42
C GLU A 81 -24.19 30.23 -5.08
N GLU A 82 -25.12 29.72 -5.89
CA GLU A 82 -26.57 29.88 -5.70
C GLU A 82 -27.03 29.18 -4.41
N ILE A 83 -26.53 27.95 -4.17
CA ILE A 83 -26.76 27.20 -2.93
C ILE A 83 -26.18 27.94 -1.71
N GLY A 84 -24.98 28.50 -1.82
CA GLY A 84 -24.36 29.28 -0.75
C GLY A 84 -25.19 30.50 -0.34
N LYS A 85 -25.76 31.21 -1.31
CA LYS A 85 -26.66 32.34 -1.06
C LYS A 85 -27.93 31.90 -0.33
N VAL A 86 -28.63 30.87 -0.85
CA VAL A 86 -29.87 30.35 -0.24
C VAL A 86 -29.66 29.87 1.20
N ILE A 87 -28.51 29.23 1.49
CA ILE A 87 -28.17 28.78 2.85
C ILE A 87 -27.92 29.98 3.77
N SER A 88 -27.17 30.99 3.31
CA SER A 88 -26.91 32.20 4.08
C SER A 88 -28.20 32.96 4.40
N ASP A 89 -29.09 33.07 3.42
CA ASP A 89 -30.31 33.87 3.53
C ASP A 89 -31.40 33.19 4.39
N ASN A 90 -31.38 31.86 4.48
CA ASN A 90 -32.38 31.08 5.21
C ASN A 90 -31.80 30.29 6.40
N GLN A 91 -30.66 30.75 6.94
CA GLN A 91 -29.99 30.04 8.03
C GLN A 91 -30.83 30.06 9.31
N VAL A 92 -31.50 28.94 9.61
CA VAL A 92 -32.21 28.78 10.89
C VAL A 92 -31.17 28.59 12.00
N THR A 93 -31.03 29.60 12.85
CA THR A 93 -30.27 29.51 14.11
C THR A 93 -31.15 28.80 15.13
N ILE A 94 -30.65 27.70 15.71
CA ILE A 94 -31.30 26.97 16.81
C ILE A 94 -30.79 27.51 18.13
#